data_AF-A0A9E4CLR1-F1
#
_entry.id   AF-A0A9E4CLR1-F1
#
_cell.length_a   1.000
_cell.length_b   1.000
_cell.length_c   1.000
_cell.angle_alpha   90.00
_cell.angle_beta   90.00
_cell.angle_gamma   90.00
#
_symmetry.space_group_name_H-M   'P 1'
#
loop_
_entity.id
_entity.type
_entity.pdbx_description
1 polymer ?
#
loop_
_entity_poly.entity_id
_entity_poly.type
_entity_poly.pdbx_seq_one_letter_code
_entity_poly.pdbx_strand_id
1 'polypeptide(L)'
;DDLHRQVGENCADCHTTGGWRPATFAHDQYFRFDRHHPADCRKCHQNARKFSEYTCYGCHEHTPAGIAREHRKEGIRNFENCVECHRSGDEHDIRGRGREGERRREGRRRDHDDDDD
;
A
#
# COMPACT_ATOMS: atom_id res chain seq x y z
N ASP A 1 -3.57 -26.96 -1.61
CA ASP A 1 -3.67 -25.50 -1.50
C ASP A 1 -2.35 -25.01 -0.95
N ASP A 2 -1.70 -24.10 -1.65
CA ASP A 2 -0.32 -23.73 -1.40
C ASP A 2 -0.22 -22.49 -0.50
N LEU A 3 -1.29 -21.68 -0.41
CA LEU A 3 -1.45 -20.67 0.64
C LEU A 3 -1.46 -21.35 2.01
N HIS A 4 -2.29 -22.40 2.19
CA HIS A 4 -2.36 -23.17 3.44
C HIS A 4 -1.03 -23.82 3.86
N ARG A 5 -0.10 -24.04 2.93
CA ARG A 5 1.25 -24.54 3.27
C ARG A 5 2.15 -23.46 3.90
N GLN A 6 1.86 -22.18 3.67
CA GLN A 6 2.68 -21.05 4.13
C GLN A 6 2.13 -20.39 5.41
N VAL A 7 0.85 -20.57 5.73
CA VAL A 7 0.16 -19.87 6.85
C VAL A 7 -0.08 -20.75 8.09
N GLY A 8 0.42 -21.99 8.11
CA GLY A 8 0.34 -22.89 9.27
C GLY A 8 -1.04 -23.54 9.46
N GLU A 9 -1.22 -24.24 10.59
CA GLU A 9 -2.39 -25.09 10.85
C GLU A 9 -3.57 -24.35 11.53
N ASN A 10 -3.43 -23.07 11.85
CA ASN A 10 -4.47 -22.28 12.52
C ASN A 10 -5.53 -21.79 11.52
N CYS A 11 -6.38 -22.71 11.05
CA CYS A 11 -7.42 -22.39 10.07
C CYS A 11 -8.37 -21.27 10.51
N ALA A 12 -8.58 -21.12 11.83
CA ALA A 12 -9.46 -20.12 12.44
C ALA A 12 -8.93 -18.67 12.32
N ASP A 13 -7.64 -18.48 12.01
CA ASP A 13 -7.07 -17.15 11.81
C ASP A 13 -7.63 -16.48 10.54
N CYS A 14 -8.05 -17.30 9.57
CA CYS A 14 -8.54 -16.86 8.27
C CYS A 14 -9.95 -17.36 7.93
N HIS A 15 -10.46 -18.41 8.54
CA HIS A 15 -11.75 -19.00 8.20
C HIS A 15 -12.67 -19.08 9.41
N THR A 16 -13.97 -18.96 9.18
CA THR A 16 -14.98 -19.11 10.22
C THR A 16 -15.71 -20.44 10.08
N THR A 17 -16.38 -20.89 11.14
CA THR A 17 -17.25 -22.08 11.08
C THR A 17 -18.46 -21.89 10.16
N GLY A 18 -18.79 -20.66 9.79
CA GLY A 18 -19.84 -20.33 8.82
C GLY A 18 -19.44 -20.60 7.36
N GLY A 19 -18.15 -20.85 7.09
CA GLY A 19 -17.68 -21.24 5.77
C GLY A 19 -16.24 -20.82 5.47
N TRP A 20 -15.69 -21.43 4.41
CA TRP A 20 -14.32 -21.17 3.96
C TRP A 20 -14.16 -19.84 3.21
N ARG A 21 -15.25 -19.22 2.76
CA ARG A 21 -15.25 -17.94 2.04
C ARG A 21 -16.36 -17.02 2.55
N PRO A 22 -16.11 -15.70 2.65
CA PRO A 22 -14.80 -15.06 2.51
C PRO A 22 -13.88 -15.39 3.68
N ALA A 23 -12.56 -15.32 3.46
CA ALA A 23 -11.60 -15.42 4.55
C ALA A 23 -11.53 -14.08 5.33
N THR A 24 -11.26 -14.13 6.63
CA THR A 24 -11.19 -12.97 7.56
C THR A 24 -9.83 -12.25 7.55
N PHE A 25 -9.02 -12.44 6.49
CA PHE A 25 -7.70 -11.84 6.41
C PHE A 25 -7.76 -10.29 6.42
N ALA A 26 -7.17 -9.68 7.45
CA ALA A 26 -7.12 -8.24 7.63
C ALA A 26 -5.98 -7.61 6.79
N HIS A 27 -6.21 -7.48 5.48
CA HIS A 27 -5.22 -6.96 4.52
C HIS A 27 -4.77 -5.54 4.88
N ASP A 28 -5.66 -4.73 5.48
CA ASP A 28 -5.42 -3.35 5.90
C ASP A 28 -4.32 -3.17 6.95
N GLN A 29 -3.98 -4.23 7.68
CA GLN A 29 -2.84 -4.25 8.60
C GLN A 29 -1.49 -4.21 7.86
N TYR A 30 -1.46 -4.72 6.64
CA TYR A 30 -0.25 -4.87 5.82
C TYR A 30 -0.22 -3.86 4.66
N PHE A 31 -1.29 -3.79 3.89
CA PHE A 31 -1.46 -2.89 2.75
C PHE A 31 -2.93 -2.51 2.58
N ARG A 32 -3.22 -1.23 2.49
CA ARG A 32 -4.55 -0.68 2.26
C ARG A 32 -4.75 -0.45 0.78
N PHE A 33 -5.78 -1.10 0.23
CA PHE A 33 -6.35 -0.68 -1.03
C PHE A 33 -6.87 0.74 -0.86
N ASP A 34 -6.68 1.58 -1.88
CA ASP A 34 -7.53 2.76 -1.97
C ASP A 34 -9.00 2.30 -2.05
N ARG A 35 -9.92 3.15 -1.60
CA ARG A 35 -11.35 2.79 -1.52
C ARG A 35 -11.99 2.52 -2.90
N HIS A 36 -11.26 2.72 -4.00
CA HIS A 36 -11.74 2.54 -5.37
C HIS A 36 -11.32 1.21 -5.99
N HIS A 37 -10.43 0.44 -5.34
CA HIS A 37 -9.89 -0.80 -5.90
C HIS A 37 -10.10 -2.02 -4.97
N PRO A 38 -11.34 -2.46 -4.73
CA PRO A 38 -11.54 -3.83 -4.26
C PRO A 38 -11.05 -4.79 -5.35
N ALA A 39 -9.90 -5.42 -5.11
CA ALA A 39 -9.25 -6.32 -6.06
C ALA A 39 -9.38 -7.77 -5.58
N ASP A 40 -9.65 -8.69 -6.50
CA ASP A 40 -9.50 -10.12 -6.23
C ASP A 40 -8.07 -10.42 -5.77
N CYS A 41 -7.89 -11.31 -4.79
CA CYS A 41 -6.57 -11.65 -4.25
C CYS A 41 -5.55 -12.01 -5.35
N ARG A 42 -6.04 -12.63 -6.43
CA ARG A 42 -5.24 -13.06 -7.60
C ARG A 42 -4.68 -11.92 -8.45
N LYS A 43 -5.16 -10.69 -8.29
CA LYS A 43 -4.61 -9.52 -9.01
C LYS A 43 -3.17 -9.26 -8.60
N CYS A 44 -2.88 -9.36 -7.30
CA CYS A 44 -1.54 -9.19 -6.75
C CYS A 44 -0.84 -10.53 -6.52
N HIS A 45 -1.56 -11.51 -5.95
CA HIS A 45 -1.04 -12.86 -5.68
C HIS A 45 -1.30 -13.79 -6.87
N GLN A 46 -0.64 -13.46 -7.98
CA GLN A 46 -0.81 -14.18 -9.25
C GLN A 46 -0.31 -15.63 -9.16
N ASN A 47 0.74 -15.85 -8.36
CA ASN A 47 1.28 -17.17 -8.10
C ASN A 47 0.56 -17.81 -6.90
N ALA A 48 -0.45 -18.63 -7.17
CA ALA A 48 -1.15 -19.37 -6.13
C ALA A 48 -0.23 -20.29 -5.31
N ARG A 49 0.95 -20.66 -5.85
CA ARG A 49 1.93 -21.52 -5.17
C ARG A 49 2.84 -20.78 -4.19
N LYS A 50 2.98 -19.47 -4.38
CA LYS A 50 3.85 -18.61 -3.59
C LYS A 50 3.14 -17.29 -3.35
N PHE A 51 2.29 -17.28 -2.34
CA PHE A 51 1.48 -16.11 -2.02
C PHE A 51 2.32 -14.92 -1.56
N SER A 52 3.51 -15.16 -1.02
CA SER A 52 4.49 -14.12 -0.72
C SER A 52 5.10 -13.45 -1.96
N GLU A 53 4.98 -14.04 -3.15
CA GLU A 53 5.35 -13.38 -4.41
C GLU A 53 4.20 -12.48 -4.86
N TYR A 54 4.44 -11.18 -4.81
CA TYR A 54 3.55 -10.17 -5.34
C TYR A 54 4.38 -9.03 -5.94
N THR A 55 3.72 -8.19 -6.73
CA THR A 55 4.36 -7.02 -7.34
C THR A 55 3.43 -5.81 -7.20
N CYS A 56 4.02 -4.66 -6.87
CA CYS A 56 3.32 -3.37 -6.91
C CYS A 56 3.34 -2.74 -8.31
N TYR A 57 4.09 -3.34 -9.24
CA TYR A 57 4.22 -2.90 -10.63
C TYR A 57 3.13 -3.53 -11.52
N GLY A 58 2.71 -2.80 -12.55
CA GLY A 58 1.85 -3.33 -13.62
C GLY A 58 0.34 -3.23 -13.41
N CYS A 59 -0.12 -2.64 -12.30
CA CYS A 59 -1.52 -2.22 -12.16
C CYS A 59 -1.74 -0.78 -12.65
N HIS A 60 -0.85 0.13 -12.26
CA HIS A 60 -0.80 1.54 -12.68
C HIS A 60 0.63 1.91 -13.10
N GLU A 61 0.92 3.21 -13.25
CA GLU A 61 2.19 3.78 -13.73
C GLU A 61 3.37 3.65 -12.75
N HIS A 62 3.40 2.57 -11.98
CA HIS A 62 4.56 2.13 -11.22
C HIS A 62 5.44 1.27 -12.13
N THR A 63 6.51 1.88 -12.62
CA THR A 63 7.63 1.15 -13.24
C THR A 63 8.84 1.18 -12.31
N PRO A 64 9.71 0.16 -12.30
CA PRO A 64 10.93 0.19 -11.50
C PRO A 64 11.78 1.44 -11.74
N ALA A 65 11.90 1.88 -13.01
CA ALA A 65 12.66 3.07 -13.37
C ALA A 65 12.00 4.36 -12.87
N GLY A 66 10.68 4.47 -12.95
CA GLY A 66 9.92 5.63 -12.46
C GLY A 66 10.03 5.78 -10.95
N ILE A 67 9.72 4.71 -10.22
CA ILE A 67 9.84 4.66 -8.76
C ILE A 67 11.25 4.99 -8.31
N ALA A 68 12.27 4.39 -8.93
CA ALA A 68 13.66 4.66 -8.59
C ALA A 68 14.07 6.11 -8.83
N ARG A 69 13.52 6.77 -9.86
CA ARG A 69 13.82 8.18 -10.15
C ARG A 69 13.24 9.10 -9.09
N GLU A 70 11.99 8.88 -8.68
CA GLU A 70 11.35 9.71 -7.66
C GLU A 70 12.01 9.51 -6.28
N HIS A 71 12.26 8.27 -5.86
CA HIS A 71 12.95 7.99 -4.59
C HIS A 71 14.35 8.59 -4.53
N ARG A 72 15.09 8.60 -5.66
CA ARG A 72 16.43 9.21 -5.72
C ARG A 72 16.42 10.72 -5.49
N LYS A 73 15.36 11.44 -5.87
CA LYS A 73 15.22 12.89 -5.60
C LYS A 73 15.16 13.16 -4.10
N GLU A 74 14.52 12.25 -3.36
CA GLU A 74 14.40 12.28 -1.90
C GLU A 74 15.58 11.60 -1.18
N GLY A 75 16.60 11.13 -1.92
CA GLY A 75 17.77 10.44 -1.36
C GLY A 75 17.50 9.01 -0.88
N ILE A 76 16.33 8.44 -1.17
CA ILE A 76 15.96 7.07 -0.81
C ILE A 76 16.51 6.11 -1.87
N ARG A 77 17.23 5.07 -1.44
CA ARG A 77 17.89 4.10 -2.33
C ARG A 77 17.56 2.64 -2.04
N ASN A 78 17.09 2.34 -0.84
CA ASN A 78 16.65 1.00 -0.43
C ASN A 78 15.13 1.05 -0.26
N PHE A 79 14.40 0.62 -1.29
CA PHE A 79 12.94 0.71 -1.39
C PHE A 79 12.32 -0.55 -2.02
N GLU A 80 13.08 -1.64 -2.05
CA GLU A 80 12.68 -2.95 -2.58
C GLU A 80 11.48 -3.50 -1.81
N ASN A 81 11.41 -3.23 -0.50
CA ASN A 81 10.26 -3.53 0.33
C ASN A 81 9.31 -2.33 0.41
N CYS A 82 8.51 -2.11 -0.63
CA CYS A 82 7.62 -0.96 -0.76
C CYS A 82 6.78 -0.71 0.50
N VAL A 83 6.26 -1.79 1.12
CA VAL A 83 5.34 -1.72 2.26
C VAL A 83 5.98 -1.33 3.58
N GLU A 84 7.31 -1.24 3.64
CA GLU A 84 8.03 -0.69 4.80
C GLU A 84 7.73 0.80 4.97
N CYS A 85 7.56 1.52 3.85
CA CYS A 85 7.26 2.95 3.83
C CYS A 85 5.84 3.24 3.32
N HIS A 86 5.37 2.57 2.27
CA HIS A 86 4.07 2.85 1.64
C HIS A 86 3.06 1.76 1.95
N ARG A 87 2.08 2.07 2.81
CA ARG A 87 1.00 1.12 3.13
C ARG A 87 -0.17 1.20 2.15
N SER A 88 -0.03 1.91 1.04
CA SER A 88 -0.99 1.95 -0.06
C SER A 88 -0.25 2.28 -1.36
N GLY A 89 -0.98 2.29 -2.49
CA GLY A 89 -0.43 2.74 -3.78
C GLY A 89 -0.30 4.25 -3.89
N ASP A 90 -0.66 5.01 -2.85
CA ASP A 90 -0.60 6.46 -2.81
C ASP A 90 0.83 6.93 -2.48
N GLU A 91 1.38 7.78 -3.34
CA GLU A 91 2.70 8.40 -3.15
C GLU A 91 2.79 9.26 -1.88
N HIS A 92 1.66 9.73 -1.36
CA HIS A 92 1.58 10.56 -0.17
C HIS A 92 1.35 9.78 1.14
N ASP A 93 1.05 8.47 1.11
CA ASP A 93 0.92 7.63 2.32
C ASP A 93 2.28 7.07 2.77
N ILE A 94 3.25 7.95 2.99
CA ILE A 94 4.58 7.59 3.49
C ILE A 94 4.52 7.44 5.01
N ARG A 95 4.73 6.21 5.51
CA ARG A 95 4.78 5.84 6.93
C ARG A 95 6.09 5.14 7.26
N GLY A 96 7.17 5.91 7.30
CA GLY A 96 8.47 5.47 7.82
C GLY A 96 8.78 6.09 9.18
N ARG A 97 9.51 5.37 10.05
CA ARG A 97 10.04 5.94 11.31
C ARG A 97 10.98 7.09 10.97
N GLY A 98 10.55 8.34 11.17
CA GLY A 98 11.46 9.47 10.99
C GLY A 98 10.90 10.89 11.01
N ARG A 99 9.59 11.14 10.90
CA ARG A 99 9.02 12.50 11.08
C ARG A 99 7.57 12.46 11.60
N GLU A 100 7.40 12.01 12.84
CA GLU A 100 6.32 12.53 13.68
C GLU A 100 6.87 13.78 14.39
N GLY A 101 6.52 14.96 13.88
CA GLY A 101 6.92 16.23 14.48
C GLY A 101 7.09 17.33 13.44
N GLU A 102 6.41 18.45 13.67
CA GLU A 102 6.43 19.68 12.86
C GLU A 102 5.74 19.58 11.49
N ARG A 103 4.43 19.84 11.45
CA ARG A 103 3.88 21.16 11.02
C ARG A 103 2.50 21.39 11.65
N ARG A 104 2.47 22.01 12.83
CA ARG A 104 1.33 22.82 13.28
C ARG A 104 1.76 24.29 13.21
N ARG A 105 0.88 25.12 12.62
CA ARG A 105 0.93 26.61 12.46
C ARG A 105 1.91 27.05 11.36
N GLU A 106 1.56 27.86 10.37
CA GLU A 106 0.62 28.99 10.20
C GLU A 106 0.00 28.89 8.78
N GLY A 107 -1.23 29.31 8.47
CA GLY A 107 -1.86 30.53 8.93
C GLY A 107 -1.59 31.73 8.00
N ARG A 108 -1.86 31.64 6.68
CA ARG A 108 -2.14 32.84 5.88
C ARG A 108 -2.98 32.53 4.64
N ARG A 109 -4.28 32.87 4.76
CA ARG A 109 -5.16 33.16 3.62
C ARG A 109 -4.55 34.33 2.84
N ARG A 110 -4.51 34.24 1.52
CA ARG A 110 -4.52 35.40 0.64
C ARG A 110 -5.62 35.14 -0.36
N ASP A 111 -6.79 35.65 0.01
CA ASP A 111 -7.86 35.99 -0.90
C ASP A 111 -7.25 36.91 -1.97
N HIS A 112 -7.32 36.51 -3.23
CA HIS A 112 -7.11 37.39 -4.37
C HIS A 112 -8.49 37.97 -4.66
N ASP A 113 -8.75 39.16 -4.12
CA ASP A 113 -9.87 39.98 -4.53
C ASP A 113 -9.55 40.62 -5.88
N ASP A 114 -10.60 40.64 -6.71
CA ASP A 114 -10.71 41.32 -7.99
C ASP A 114 -10.43 42.82 -7.87
N ASP A 115 -9.79 43.41 -8.88
CA ASP A 115 -9.99 44.83 -9.21
C ASP A 115 -9.82 45.01 -10.73
N ASP A 116 -10.96 45.29 -11.37
CA ASP A 116 -11.16 45.85 -12.70
C ASP A 116 -10.52 47.26 -12.83
N ASP A 117 -9.81 47.52 -13.94
CA ASP A 117 -9.89 48.77 -14.74
C ASP A 117 -9.22 48.56 -16.12
#